data_AF-A0A2G8MV95-F1
#
_entry.id   AF-A0A2G8MV95-F1
#
_cell.length_a   1.000
_cell.length_b   1.000
_cell.length_c   1.000
_cell.angle_alpha   90.00
_cell.angle_beta   90.00
_cell.angle_gamma   90.00
#
_symmetry.space_group_name_H-M   'P 1'
#
loop_
_entity.id
_entity.type
_entity.pdbx_description
1 polymer ?
#
loop_
_entity_poly.entity_id
_entity_poly.type
_entity_poly.pdbx_seq_one_letter_code
_entity_poly.pdbx_strand_id
1 'polypeptide(L)' 'MTPHTIAVSAIEGAIETMLLPSAGPVEDAKAETLVVAYFSLQAIDSDEFKHYCERIRRIAERRKEAA' A
#
# COMPACT_ATOMS: atom_id res chain seq x y z
N MET A 1 10.71 -18.21 -2.85
CA MET A 1 9.68 -17.17 -2.77
C MET A 1 9.15 -16.90 -4.17
N THR A 2 7.85 -16.75 -4.35
CA THR A 2 7.26 -16.40 -5.66
C THR A 2 7.22 -14.87 -5.83
N PRO A 3 7.13 -14.34 -7.06
CA PRO A 3 6.96 -12.90 -7.30
C PRO A 3 5.75 -12.33 -6.53
N HIS A 4 4.67 -13.11 -6.47
CA HIS A 4 3.47 -12.77 -5.72
C HIS A 4 3.73 -12.61 -4.21
N THR A 5 4.41 -13.57 -3.58
CA THR A 5 4.73 -13.47 -2.14
C THR A 5 5.63 -12.28 -1.84
N ILE A 6 6.57 -11.94 -2.73
CA ILE A 6 7.42 -10.75 -2.59
C ILE A 6 6.58 -9.47 -2.67
N ALA A 7 5.67 -9.40 -3.64
CA ALA A 7 4.78 -8.26 -3.83
C ALA A 7 3.90 -8.02 -2.59
N VAL A 8 3.23 -9.06 -2.10
CA VAL A 8 2.37 -8.98 -0.90
C VAL A 8 3.18 -8.50 0.31
N SER A 9 4.34 -9.09 0.59
CA SER A 9 5.18 -8.66 1.71
C SER A 9 5.66 -7.22 1.59
N ALA A 10 6.04 -6.78 0.39
CA ALA A 10 6.49 -5.40 0.17
C ALA A 10 5.36 -4.38 0.33
N ILE A 11 4.15 -4.71 -0.16
CA ILE A 11 2.97 -3.85 -0.02
C ILE A 11 2.53 -3.77 1.45
N GLU A 12 2.41 -4.90 2.14
CA GLU A 12 2.05 -4.92 3.56
C GLU A 12 3.07 -4.14 4.39
N GLY A 13 4.37 -4.34 4.16
CA GLY A 13 5.42 -3.59 4.85
C GLY A 13 5.36 -2.07 4.58
N ALA A 14 4.94 -1.64 3.38
CA ALA A 14 4.71 -0.23 3.10
C ALA A 14 3.47 0.32 3.82
N ILE A 15 2.38 -0.44 3.85
CA ILE A 15 1.15 -0.09 4.57
C ILE A 15 1.42 0.02 6.07
N GLU A 16 2.22 -0.89 6.64
CA GLU A 16 2.63 -0.81 8.06
C GLU A 16 3.34 0.50 8.37
N THR A 17 4.20 0.99 7.47
CA THR A 17 4.86 2.30 7.67
C THR A 17 3.87 3.47 7.69
N MET A 18 2.72 3.37 7.01
CA MET A 18 1.67 4.40 7.05
C MET A 18 0.97 4.50 8.41
N LEU A 19 1.06 3.47 9.25
CA LEU A 19 0.44 3.43 10.59
C LEU A 19 1.31 4.10 11.67
N LEU A 20 2.54 4.49 11.33
CA LEU A 20 3.44 5.13 12.28
C LEU A 20 2.95 6.56 12.61
N PRO A 21 3.12 7.05 13.85
CA PRO A 21 2.70 8.41 14.22
C PRO A 21 3.33 9.52 13.39
N SER A 22 4.53 9.29 12.84
CA SER A 22 5.26 10.23 11.98
C SER A 22 4.96 10.06 10.49
N ALA A 23 4.07 9.13 10.12
CA ALA A 23 3.75 8.87 8.72
C ALA A 23 3.02 10.06 8.10
N GLY A 24 3.34 10.34 6.84
CA GLY A 24 2.78 11.45 6.10
C GLY A 24 2.62 11.14 4.61
N PRO A 25 2.63 12.16 3.76
CA PRO A 25 2.41 12.00 2.32
C PRO A 25 3.45 11.10 1.63
N VAL A 26 4.65 10.97 2.19
CA VAL A 26 5.73 10.13 1.62
C VAL A 26 5.40 8.65 1.76
N GLU A 27 4.92 8.23 2.93
CA GLU A 27 4.53 6.85 3.21
C GLU A 27 3.31 6.44 2.37
N ASP A 28 2.36 7.35 2.17
CA ASP A 28 1.21 7.13 1.29
C ASP A 28 1.67 6.90 -0.16
N ALA A 29 2.49 7.82 -0.69
CA ALA A 29 2.99 7.73 -2.05
C ALA A 29 3.83 6.46 -2.29
N LYS A 30 4.60 6.03 -1.28
CA LYS A 30 5.36 4.78 -1.32
C LYS A 30 4.43 3.57 -1.44
N ALA A 31 3.40 3.48 -0.60
CA ALA A 31 2.44 2.37 -0.65
C ALA A 31 1.69 2.34 -1.98
N GLU A 32 1.20 3.48 -2.45
CA GLU A 32 0.51 3.60 -3.75
C GLU A 32 1.42 3.16 -4.91
N THR A 33 2.67 3.65 -4.93
CA THR A 33 3.64 3.31 -5.97
C THR A 33 3.92 1.81 -6.03
N LEU A 34 4.08 1.16 -4.87
CA LEU A 34 4.34 -0.28 -4.81
C LEU A 34 3.14 -1.09 -5.33
N VAL A 35 1.92 -0.72 -4.96
CA VAL A 35 0.70 -1.39 -5.44
C VAL A 35 0.58 -1.28 -6.97
N VAL A 36 0.79 -0.08 -7.52
CA VAL A 36 0.76 0.14 -8.98
C VAL A 36 1.89 -0.63 -9.69
N ALA A 37 3.10 -0.61 -9.13
CA ALA A 37 4.25 -1.30 -9.71
C ALA A 37 4.02 -2.81 -9.77
N TYR A 38 3.59 -3.44 -8.67
CA TYR A 38 3.39 -4.88 -8.63
C TYR A 38 2.18 -5.35 -9.45
N PHE A 39 1.13 -4.52 -9.56
CA PHE A 39 0.05 -4.80 -10.50
C PHE A 39 0.52 -4.73 -11.95
N SER A 40 1.32 -3.70 -12.30
CA SER A 40 1.90 -3.55 -13.64
C SER A 40 2.83 -4.72 -14.02
N LEU A 41 3.52 -5.29 -13.02
CA LEU A 41 4.37 -6.47 -13.17
C LEU A 41 3.58 -7.80 -13.13
N GLN A 42 2.25 -7.75 -13.06
CA GLN A 42 1.36 -8.92 -12.94
C GLN A 42 1.70 -9.82 -11.75
N ALA A 43 2.29 -9.25 -10.69
CA ALA A 43 2.62 -9.95 -9.46
C ALA A 43 1.43 -10.02 -8.49
N ILE A 44 0.46 -9.12 -8.64
CA ILE A 44 -0.85 -9.14 -7.98
C ILE A 44 -1.95 -8.98 -9.03
N ASP A 45 -3.15 -9.47 -8.74
CA ASP A 45 -4.28 -9.36 -9.66
C ASP A 45 -5.12 -8.08 -9.43
N SER A 46 -6.20 -7.94 -10.20
CA SER A 46 -7.06 -6.76 -10.14
C SER A 46 -7.87 -6.65 -8.84
N ASP A 47 -8.17 -7.76 -8.19
CA ASP A 47 -8.94 -7.77 -6.94
C ASP A 47 -8.04 -7.41 -5.78
N GLU A 48 -6.81 -7.91 -5.77
CA GLU A 48 -5.76 -7.51 -4.84
C GLU A 48 -5.38 -6.04 -5.00
N PHE A 49 -5.23 -5.57 -6.24
CA PHE A 49 -4.98 -4.16 -6.52
C PHE A 49 -6.07 -3.26 -5.90
N LYS A 50 -7.34 -3.56 -6.15
CA LYS A 50 -8.47 -2.81 -5.55
C LYS A 50 -8.43 -2.88 -4.03
N HIS A 51 -8.22 -4.06 -3.47
CA HIS A 51 -8.14 -4.27 -2.02
C HIS A 51 -7.08 -3.35 -1.39
N TYR A 52 -5.87 -3.32 -1.95
CA TYR A 52 -4.79 -2.50 -1.42
C TYR A 52 -5.03 -1.00 -1.60
N CYS A 53 -5.55 -0.57 -2.76
CA CYS A 53 -5.93 0.82 -2.97
C CYS A 53 -6.98 1.31 -1.95
N GLU A 54 -8.01 0.50 -1.67
CA GLU A 54 -9.02 0.84 -0.66
C GLU A 54 -8.41 0.93 0.74
N ARG A 55 -7.50 0.01 1.08
CA ARG A 55 -6.87 -0.02 2.40
C ARG A 55 -5.96 1.18 2.63
N ILE A 56 -5.14 1.55 1.63
CA ILE A 56 -4.31 2.76 1.65
C ILE A 56 -5.19 4.01 1.83
N ARG A 57 -6.26 4.13 1.03
CA ARG A 57 -7.20 5.24 1.11
C ARG A 57 -7.79 5.41 2.51
N ARG A 58 -8.29 4.33 3.12
CA ARG A 58 -8.87 4.36 4.48
C ARG A 58 -7.86 4.79 5.55
N ILE A 59 -6.58 4.46 5.38
CA ILE A 59 -5.54 4.90 6.31
C ILE A 59 -5.25 6.39 6.14
N ALA A 60 -5.07 6.84 4.90
CA ALA A 60 -4.80 8.23 4.58
C ALA A 60 -5.96 9.17 5.00
N GLU A 61 -7.22 8.75 4.77
CA GLU A 61 -8.41 9.51 5.21
C GLU A 61 -8.47 9.63 6.74
N ARG A 62 -8.33 8.52 7.48
CA ARG A 62 -8.31 8.54 8.96
C ARG A 62 -7.21 9.43 9.53
N ARG A 63 -6.03 9.48 8.88
CA ARG A 63 -4.93 10.34 9.32
C ARG A 63 -5.23 11.82 9.11
N LYS A 64 -5.95 12.18 8.04
CA LYS A 64 -6.39 13.57 7.81
C LYS A 64 -7.46 14.01 8.80
N GLU A 65 -8.32 13.11 9.26
CA GLU A 65 -9.34 13.42 10.27
C GLU A 65 -8.75 13.63 11.68
N ALA A 66 -7.57 13.07 11.94
CA ALA A 66 -6.89 13.13 13.24
C ALA A 66 -5.88 14.29 13.38
N ALA A 67 -5.63 15.06 12.31
CA ALA A 67 -4.66 16.17 12.23
C ALA A 67 -5.38 17.53 12.23
#